data_AF-A0A0J6JYM8-F1
#
_entry.id   AF-A0A0J6JYM8-F1
#
_cell.length_a   1.000
_cell.length_b   1.000
_cell.length_c   1.000
_cell.angle_alpha   90.00
_cell.angle_beta   90.00
_cell.angle_gamma   90.00
#
_symmetry.space_group_name_H-M   'P 1'
#
loop_
_entity.id
_entity.type
_entity.pdbx_description
1 polymer ?
#
loop_
_entity_poly.entity_id
_entity_poly.type
_entity_poly.pdbx_seq_one_letter_code
_entity_poly.pdbx_strand_id
1 'polypeptide(L)'
;GWGHQFIPRIGQEVLVDFIEGDIDRPVITGVLYNGSHATPDFSGAGALPANKTLSGIKSKEHQGGQYNELLFDDTPGEVRAKLSSEPGKTQLNQGFLTQPRSNGKAEPR
;
A
#
# COMPACT_ATOMS: atom_id res chain seq x y z
N GLY A 1 9.53 -23.03 0.11
CA GLY A 1 8.27 -22.52 -0.48
C GLY A 1 8.54 -21.24 -1.26
N TRP A 2 7.55 -20.74 -1.99
CA TRP A 2 7.58 -19.51 -2.79
C TRP A 2 6.22 -18.80 -2.69
N GLY A 3 6.16 -17.47 -2.86
CA GLY A 3 4.91 -16.70 -2.76
C GLY A 3 5.10 -15.31 -2.14
N HIS A 4 3.99 -14.65 -1.82
CA HIS A 4 3.97 -13.41 -1.03
C HIS A 4 3.56 -13.73 0.42
N GLN A 5 4.12 -13.00 1.39
CA GLN A 5 3.80 -13.18 2.81
C GLN A 5 3.64 -11.82 3.49
N PHE A 6 2.48 -11.60 4.09
CA PHE A 6 2.21 -10.45 4.97
C PHE A 6 1.74 -10.98 6.32
N ILE A 7 2.38 -10.50 7.39
CA ILE A 7 2.01 -10.85 8.76
C ILE A 7 1.21 -9.67 9.33
N PRO A 8 -0.05 -9.86 9.74
CA PRO A 8 -0.82 -8.83 10.43
C PRO A 8 -0.06 -8.31 11.67
N ARG A 9 -0.10 -7.00 11.90
CA ARG A 9 0.54 -6.34 13.04
C ARG A 9 -0.50 -6.00 14.11
N ILE A 10 -0.02 -5.90 15.35
CA ILE A 10 -0.83 -5.50 16.51
C ILE A 10 -1.59 -4.21 16.20
N GLY A 11 -2.90 -4.22 16.46
CA GLY A 11 -3.81 -3.10 16.22
C GLY A 11 -4.56 -3.16 14.88
N GLN A 12 -4.08 -3.92 13.89
CA GLN A 12 -4.77 -4.06 12.61
C GLN A 12 -6.05 -4.88 12.75
N GLU A 13 -7.08 -4.49 12.00
CA GLU A 13 -8.33 -5.25 11.90
C GLU A 13 -8.17 -6.40 10.91
N VAL A 14 -8.67 -7.57 11.30
CA VAL A 14 -8.55 -8.81 10.52
C VAL A 14 -9.92 -9.45 10.33
N LEU A 15 -10.10 -10.10 9.18
CA LEU A 15 -11.22 -11.01 8.95
C LEU A 15 -10.84 -12.38 9.50
N VAL A 16 -11.63 -12.87 10.45
CA VAL A 16 -11.52 -14.23 10.99
C VAL A 16 -12.63 -15.07 10.37
N ASP A 17 -12.23 -16.18 9.75
CA ASP A 17 -13.10 -17.25 9.30
C ASP A 17 -12.89 -18.50 10.16
N PHE A 18 -13.75 -19.50 10.01
CA PHE A 18 -13.75 -20.71 10.83
C PHE A 18 -13.76 -21.94 9.93
N ILE A 19 -12.75 -22.81 10.09
CA ILE A 19 -12.61 -24.00 9.23
C ILE A 19 -13.82 -24.90 9.45
N GLU A 20 -14.54 -25.22 8.38
CA GLU A 20 -15.80 -26.00 8.42
C GLU A 20 -16.89 -25.37 9.30
N GLY A 21 -16.80 -24.06 9.58
CA GLY A 21 -17.70 -23.34 10.46
C GLY A 21 -17.49 -23.61 11.96
N ASP A 22 -16.41 -24.32 12.33
CA ASP A 22 -16.08 -24.64 13.72
C ASP A 22 -15.44 -23.43 14.41
N ILE A 23 -16.15 -22.87 15.39
CA ILE A 23 -15.72 -21.67 16.14
C ILE A 23 -14.41 -21.88 16.90
N ASP A 24 -14.03 -23.13 17.18
CA ASP A 24 -12.79 -23.49 17.86
C ASP A 24 -11.60 -23.60 16.90
N ARG A 25 -11.83 -23.42 15.59
CA ARG A 25 -10.80 -23.49 14.53
C ARG A 25 -10.74 -22.21 13.70
N PRO A 26 -10.39 -21.05 14.31
CA PRO A 26 -10.30 -19.78 13.60
C PRO A 26 -9.11 -19.74 12.64
N VAL A 27 -9.28 -19.03 11.53
CA VAL A 27 -8.25 -18.72 10.54
C VAL A 27 -8.36 -17.27 10.08
N ILE A 28 -7.23 -16.56 9.98
CA ILE A 28 -7.21 -15.20 9.44
C ILE A 28 -7.19 -15.29 7.91
N THR A 29 -8.17 -14.66 7.25
CA THR A 29 -8.33 -14.69 5.79
C THR A 29 -8.10 -13.35 5.12
N GLY A 30 -8.05 -12.25 5.89
CA GLY A 30 -7.78 -10.91 5.35
C GLY A 30 -7.44 -9.88 6.42
N VAL A 31 -6.92 -8.74 5.97
CA VAL A 31 -6.66 -7.54 6.78
C VAL A 31 -7.46 -6.39 6.19
N LEU A 32 -8.12 -5.60 7.04
CA LEU A 32 -9.03 -4.54 6.64
C LEU A 32 -8.46 -3.17 7.03
N TYR A 33 -8.77 -2.16 6.21
CA TYR A 33 -8.57 -0.76 6.55
C TYR A 33 -9.81 -0.19 7.23
N ASN A 34 -9.61 0.70 8.21
CA ASN A 34 -10.67 1.33 8.98
C ASN A 34 -10.28 2.77 9.39
N GLY A 35 -11.08 3.42 10.24
CA GLY A 35 -10.83 4.81 10.65
C GLY A 35 -9.53 5.02 11.46
N SER A 36 -9.04 4.00 12.15
CA SER A 36 -7.77 4.06 12.90
C SER A 36 -6.58 3.52 12.08
N HIS A 37 -6.84 2.66 11.10
CA HIS A 37 -5.87 2.10 10.17
C HIS A 37 -6.31 2.43 8.74
N ALA A 38 -6.09 3.68 8.34
CA ALA A 38 -6.49 4.17 7.04
C ALA A 38 -5.76 3.45 5.89
N THR A 39 -6.34 3.53 4.70
CA THR A 39 -5.72 3.05 3.45
C THR A 39 -4.37 3.73 3.19
N PRO A 40 -3.43 3.09 2.48
CA PRO A 40 -2.13 3.67 2.21
C PRO A 40 -2.22 5.00 1.44
N ASP A 41 -1.47 5.98 1.91
CA ASP A 41 -1.14 7.22 1.21
C ASP A 41 0.14 7.01 0.38
N PHE A 42 0.01 6.56 -0.86
CA PHE A 42 1.19 6.27 -1.68
C PHE A 42 2.04 7.53 -1.90
N SER A 43 3.36 7.36 -1.88
CA SER A 43 4.35 8.45 -1.95
C SER A 43 4.22 9.51 -0.83
N GLY A 44 3.47 9.23 0.24
CA GLY A 44 3.21 10.19 1.31
C GLY A 44 2.42 11.43 0.86
N ALA A 45 1.68 11.32 -0.25
CA ALA A 45 0.95 12.44 -0.85
C ALA A 45 -0.46 12.02 -1.27
N GLY A 46 -1.44 12.85 -0.90
CA GLY A 46 -2.85 12.63 -1.21
C GLY A 46 -3.46 11.42 -0.49
N ALA A 47 -4.72 11.16 -0.80
CA ALA A 47 -5.49 10.06 -0.23
C ALA A 47 -6.64 9.67 -1.17
N LEU A 48 -7.31 8.56 -0.84
CA LEU A 48 -8.60 8.25 -1.44
C LEU A 48 -9.66 9.30 -1.04
N PRO A 49 -10.67 9.57 -1.89
CA PRO A 49 -10.90 8.95 -3.21
C PRO A 49 -10.13 9.61 -4.36
N ALA A 50 -9.38 10.70 -4.11
CA ALA A 50 -8.78 11.48 -5.18
C ALA A 50 -7.66 10.72 -5.90
N ASN A 51 -6.85 9.96 -5.16
CA ASN A 51 -5.78 9.11 -5.71
C ASN A 51 -6.25 7.69 -6.06
N LYS A 52 -7.49 7.53 -6.55
CA LYS A 52 -8.08 6.23 -6.89
C LYS A 52 -7.39 5.44 -8.01
N THR A 53 -6.52 6.10 -8.78
CA THR A 53 -5.73 5.47 -9.86
C THR A 53 -4.41 4.90 -9.37
N LEU A 54 -4.09 5.06 -8.08
CA LEU A 54 -2.89 4.51 -7.47
C LEU A 54 -3.19 3.15 -6.84
N SER A 55 -2.32 2.17 -7.07
CA SER A 55 -2.37 0.85 -6.45
C SER A 55 -0.97 0.37 -6.08
N GLY A 56 -0.85 -0.57 -5.14
CA GLY A 56 0.48 -1.05 -4.75
C GLY A 56 0.58 -1.63 -3.33
N ILE A 57 1.82 -1.75 -2.88
CA ILE A 57 2.20 -2.27 -1.57
C ILE A 57 3.05 -1.21 -0.88
N LYS A 58 2.57 -0.68 0.24
CA LYS A 58 3.35 0.21 1.14
C LYS A 58 3.60 -0.54 2.45
N SER A 59 4.86 -0.72 2.80
CA SER A 59 5.23 -1.32 4.08
C SER A 59 5.27 -0.26 5.19
N LYS A 60 5.63 -0.68 6.40
CA LYS A 60 5.98 0.21 7.50
C LYS A 60 7.16 -0.39 8.22
N GLU A 61 8.14 0.42 8.58
CA GLU A 61 9.26 0.00 9.42
C GLU A 61 8.73 -0.59 10.74
N HIS A 62 9.38 -1.64 11.26
CA HIS A 62 9.02 -2.20 12.55
C HIS A 62 9.62 -1.32 13.65
N GLN A 63 8.79 -0.82 14.58
CA GLN A 63 9.21 0.08 15.66
C GLN A 63 9.86 1.39 15.16
N GLY A 64 9.59 1.80 13.92
CA GLY A 64 10.10 3.03 13.33
C GLY A 64 9.06 3.75 12.47
N GLY A 65 9.53 4.76 11.74
CA GLY A 65 8.69 5.69 10.96
C GLY A 65 8.85 5.58 9.45
N GLN A 66 9.80 4.78 8.97
CA GLN A 66 10.13 4.66 7.55
C GLN A 66 9.22 3.64 6.84
N TYR A 67 9.32 3.55 5.51
CA TYR A 67 8.59 2.56 4.72
C TYR A 67 9.30 2.25 3.40
N ASN A 68 8.93 1.12 2.79
CA ASN A 68 9.22 0.79 1.39
C ASN A 68 7.90 0.77 0.62
N GLU A 69 7.95 1.05 -0.67
CA GLU A 69 6.76 1.14 -1.51
C GLU A 69 7.00 0.56 -2.92
N LEU A 70 6.10 -0.31 -3.36
CA LEU A 70 5.85 -0.62 -4.76
C LEU A 70 4.54 0.07 -5.15
N LEU A 71 4.58 0.95 -6.14
CA LEU A 71 3.46 1.76 -6.59
C LEU A 71 3.25 1.59 -8.10
N PHE A 72 2.00 1.40 -8.50
CA PHE A 72 1.49 1.52 -9.85
C PHE A 72 0.55 2.72 -9.92
N ASP A 73 0.71 3.54 -10.95
CA ASP A 73 -0.14 4.69 -11.22
C ASP A 73 -0.79 4.49 -12.57
N ASP A 74 -2.08 4.19 -12.58
CA ASP A 74 -2.88 3.88 -13.76
C ASP A 74 -3.60 5.12 -14.31
N THR A 75 -3.09 6.32 -14.01
CA THR A 75 -3.65 7.57 -14.52
C THR A 75 -3.56 7.59 -16.06
N PRO A 76 -4.65 7.87 -16.79
CA PRO A 76 -4.64 7.90 -18.25
C PRO A 76 -3.58 8.86 -18.80
N GLY A 77 -2.72 8.34 -19.70
CA GLY A 77 -1.62 9.11 -20.28
C GLY A 77 -0.38 9.25 -19.40
N GLU A 78 -0.42 8.81 -18.14
CA GLU A 78 0.64 8.98 -17.14
C GLU A 78 1.03 7.65 -16.45
N VAL A 79 0.83 6.53 -17.15
CA VAL A 79 1.04 5.19 -16.59
C VAL A 79 2.51 4.97 -16.20
N ARG A 80 2.73 4.48 -14.97
CA ARG A 80 4.07 4.22 -14.43
C ARG A 80 4.08 3.18 -13.33
N ALA A 81 5.27 2.65 -13.05
CA ALA A 81 5.59 1.86 -11.88
C ALA A 81 6.78 2.46 -11.12
N LYS A 82 6.76 2.37 -9.80
CA LYS A 82 7.83 2.85 -8.91
C LYS A 82 8.10 1.84 -7.80
N LEU A 83 9.38 1.54 -7.58
CA LEU A 83 9.87 0.90 -6.37
C LEU A 83 10.73 1.90 -5.60
N SER A 84 10.40 2.18 -4.35
CA SER A 84 11.10 3.19 -3.55
C SER A 84 11.29 2.79 -2.10
N SER A 85 12.37 3.30 -1.51
CA SER A 85 12.67 3.22 -0.08
C SER A 85 12.68 4.64 0.51
N GLU A 86 11.94 4.85 1.58
CA GLU A 86 11.92 6.12 2.30
C GLU A 86 13.30 6.48 2.88
N PRO A 87 14.07 5.53 3.48
CA PRO A 87 15.44 5.79 3.86
C PRO A 87 16.30 6.16 2.65
N GLY A 88 16.93 7.34 2.70
CA GLY A 88 17.76 7.85 1.62
C GLY A 88 17.00 8.22 0.33
N LYS A 89 15.66 8.15 0.33
CA LYS A 89 14.79 8.58 -0.79
C LYS A 89 15.17 7.98 -2.15
N THR A 90 15.58 6.71 -2.13
CA THR A 90 16.01 6.00 -3.35
C THR A 90 14.80 5.43 -4.08
N GLN A 91 14.85 5.46 -5.41
CA GLN A 91 13.73 5.00 -6.24
C GLN A 91 14.18 4.50 -7.61
N LEU A 92 13.54 3.42 -8.06
CA LEU A 92 13.53 2.96 -9.44
C LEU A 92 12.16 3.29 -10.04
N ASN A 93 12.14 4.05 -11.12
CA ASN A 93 10.92 4.47 -11.80
C ASN A 93 10.92 3.95 -13.24
N GLN A 94 9.76 3.51 -13.72
CA GLN A 94 9.54 3.03 -15.07
C GLN A 94 8.24 3.66 -15.62
N GLY A 95 8.24 4.10 -16.88
CA GLY A 95 7.10 4.78 -17.50
C GLY A 95 7.13 6.30 -17.34
N PHE A 96 5.96 6.93 -17.28
CA PHE A 96 5.81 8.39 -17.24
C PHE A 96 6.33 8.96 -15.91
N LEU A 97 7.30 9.89 -15.94
CA LEU A 97 7.90 10.42 -14.72
C LEU A 97 7.12 11.66 -14.25
N THR A 98 6.64 11.61 -13.02
CA THR A 98 5.97 12.75 -12.37
C THR A 98 6.39 12.87 -10.91
N GLN A 99 6.14 14.03 -10.34
CA GLN A 99 6.12 14.24 -8.89
C GLN A 99 5.05 13.33 -8.22
N PRO A 100 5.07 13.18 -6.88
CA PRO A 100 4.01 12.46 -6.18
C PRO A 100 2.62 13.00 -6.53
N ARG A 101 1.68 12.09 -6.84
CA ARG A 101 0.31 12.46 -7.19
C ARG A 101 -0.44 12.89 -5.93
N SER A 102 -1.06 14.06 -5.98
CA SER A 102 -1.89 14.58 -4.91
C SER A 102 -3.20 15.10 -5.48
N ASN A 103 -4.32 14.75 -4.84
CA ASN A 103 -5.66 15.08 -5.32
C ASN A 103 -5.91 14.67 -6.79
N GLY A 104 -5.37 13.51 -7.19
CA GLY A 104 -5.49 12.98 -8.56
C GLY A 104 -4.57 13.65 -9.59
N LYS A 105 -3.76 14.65 -9.21
CA LYS A 105 -2.89 15.42 -10.11
C LYS A 105 -1.42 15.24 -9.78
N ALA A 106 -0.57 15.31 -10.79
CA ALA A 106 0.88 15.28 -10.63
C ALA A 106 1.53 16.14 -11.72
N GLU A 107 2.66 16.76 -11.40
CA GLU A 107 3.46 17.50 -12.38
C GLU A 107 4.51 16.58 -13.02
N PRO A 108 4.74 16.63 -14.35
CA PRO A 108 5.81 15.91 -15.00
C PRO A 108 7.19 16.23 -14.41
N ARG A 109 8.10 15.25 -14.46
CA ARG A 109 9.48 15.37 -13.98
C ARG A 109 10.48 15.32 -15.13
#